data_AF-A0A1C5C539-F1
#
_entry.id   AF-A0A1C5C539-F1
#
_cell.length_a   1.000
_cell.length_b   1.000
_cell.length_c   1.000
_cell.angle_alpha   90.00
_cell.angle_beta   90.00
_cell.angle_gamma   90.00
#
_symmetry.space_group_name_H-M   'P 1'
#
loop_
_entity.id
_entity.type
_entity.pdbx_description
1 polymer ?
#
loop_
_entity_poly.entity_id
_entity_poly.type
_entity_poly.pdbx_seq_one_letter_code
_entity_poly.pdbx_strand_id
1 'polypeptide(L)'
;MPLYSSLTHALAAALADVLWFIEGSEDEQMDSDDAVKVLEDVAHLVGKLSSDQRSELTGLLGTMAAAESDPARREFLEGFPEGFGLVDDPV
;
A
#
# COMPACT_ATOMS: atom_id res chain seq x y z
N MET A 1 -4.41 -21.60 -0.76
CA MET A 1 -4.32 -20.15 -1.00
C MET A 1 -5.21 -19.82 -2.19
N PRO A 2 -6.11 -18.84 -2.09
CA PRO A 2 -6.78 -18.34 -3.29
C PRO A 2 -5.72 -17.84 -4.27
N LEU A 3 -5.89 -18.17 -5.55
CA LEU A 3 -5.01 -17.66 -6.61
C LEU A 3 -5.31 -16.18 -6.81
N TYR A 4 -4.27 -15.36 -6.92
CA TYR A 4 -4.42 -13.95 -7.29
C TYR A 4 -5.05 -13.84 -8.68
N SER A 5 -5.89 -12.81 -8.87
CA SER A 5 -6.56 -12.57 -10.16
C SER A 5 -5.61 -12.17 -11.28
N SER A 6 -4.44 -11.62 -10.95
CA SER A 6 -3.38 -11.24 -11.89
C SER A 6 -2.01 -11.16 -11.19
N LEU A 7 -0.94 -11.07 -11.97
CA LEU A 7 0.40 -10.77 -11.45
C LEU A 7 0.42 -9.41 -10.73
N THR A 8 -0.26 -8.39 -11.27
CA THR A 8 -0.35 -7.07 -10.62
C THR A 8 -0.99 -7.16 -9.24
N HIS A 9 -2.07 -7.94 -9.09
CA HIS A 9 -2.70 -8.17 -7.79
C HIS A 9 -1.74 -8.87 -6.83
N ALA A 10 -1.03 -9.91 -7.28
CA ALA A 10 -0.03 -10.60 -6.45
C ALA A 10 1.08 -9.66 -5.96
N LEU A 11 1.57 -8.76 -6.83
CA LEU A 11 2.60 -7.79 -6.50
C LEU A 11 2.07 -6.67 -5.58
N ALA A 12 0.84 -6.20 -5.80
CA ALA A 12 0.20 -5.22 -4.93
C ALA A 12 -0.02 -5.78 -3.52
N ALA A 13 -0.46 -7.04 -3.42
CA ALA A 13 -0.60 -7.74 -2.15
C ALA A 13 0.74 -7.89 -1.43
N ALA A 14 1.79 -8.34 -2.14
CA ALA A 14 3.12 -8.48 -1.58
C ALA A 14 3.70 -7.14 -1.12
N LEU A 15 3.49 -6.06 -1.88
CA LEU A 15 3.92 -4.71 -1.52
C LEU A 15 3.19 -4.23 -0.26
N ALA A 16 1.86 -4.37 -0.21
CA ALA A 16 1.06 -3.98 0.95
C ALA A 16 1.46 -4.76 2.21
N ASP A 17 1.76 -6.06 2.10
CA ASP A 17 2.22 -6.87 3.23
C ASP A 17 3.55 -6.38 3.80
N VAL A 18 4.50 -6.05 2.93
CA VAL A 18 5.81 -5.52 3.34
C VAL A 18 5.64 -4.17 4.02
N LEU A 19 4.83 -3.28 3.46
CA LEU A 19 4.64 -1.93 4.01
C LEU A 19 3.86 -1.95 5.32
N TRP A 20 2.85 -2.82 5.44
CA TRP A 20 2.14 -3.06 6.69
C TRP A 20 3.09 -3.56 7.79
N PHE A 21 4.00 -4.47 7.45
CA PHE A 21 5.02 -4.93 8.40
C PHE A 21 5.94 -3.79 8.84
N ILE A 22 6.40 -2.96 7.90
CA ILE A 22 7.28 -1.82 8.16
C ILE A 22 6.59 -0.78 9.06
N GLU A 23 5.34 -0.43 8.75
CA GLU A 23 4.57 0.54 9.54
C GLU A 23 4.23 0.03 10.95
N GLY A 24 4.00 -1.28 11.09
CA GLY A 24 3.76 -1.92 12.39
C GLY A 24 5.03 -2.29 13.16
N SER A 25 6.22 -2.01 12.64
CA SER A 25 7.48 -2.32 13.31
C SER A 25 7.76 -1.34 14.43
N GLU A 26 8.17 -1.87 15.59
CA GLU A 26 8.65 -1.06 16.72
C GLU A 26 10.14 -0.70 16.53
N ASP A 27 10.61 0.36 17.21
CA ASP A 27 12.00 0.85 17.13
C ASP A 27 13.07 -0.24 17.45
N GLU A 28 12.70 -1.27 18.22
CA GLU A 28 13.56 -2.41 18.53
C GLU A 28 13.74 -3.37 17.34
N GLN A 29 12.78 -3.39 16.41
CA GLN A 29 12.73 -4.26 15.24
C GLN A 29 13.32 -3.56 14.01
N MET A 30 13.07 -2.27 13.86
CA MET A 30 13.56 -1.45 12.75
C MET A 30 13.78 -0.02 13.22
N ASP A 31 14.89 0.59 12.78
CA ASP A 31 15.14 2.00 13.01
C ASP A 31 14.05 2.86 12.35
N SER A 32 13.49 3.81 13.09
CA SER A 32 12.37 4.64 12.62
C SER A 32 12.73 5.46 11.39
N ASP A 33 13.99 5.91 11.27
CA ASP A 33 14.42 6.72 10.12
C ASP A 33 14.53 5.84 8.86
N ASP A 34 14.99 4.60 9.01
CA ASP A 34 15.01 3.62 7.93
C ASP A 34 13.58 3.21 7.50
N ALA A 35 12.67 3.06 8.46
CA ALA A 35 11.25 2.78 8.21
C ALA A 35 10.62 3.88 7.34
N VAL A 36 10.74 5.14 7.80
CA VAL A 36 10.21 6.32 7.11
C VAL A 36 10.80 6.41 5.71
N LYS A 37 12.11 6.21 5.56
CA LYS A 37 12.79 6.27 4.27
C LYS A 37 12.23 5.25 3.27
N VAL A 38 11.94 4.01 3.70
CA VAL A 38 11.35 3.01 2.80
C VAL A 38 9.94 3.42 2.38
N LEU A 39 9.12 3.94 3.30
CA LEU A 39 7.77 4.42 2.98
C LEU A 39 7.83 5.59 1.98
N GLU A 40 8.74 6.56 2.19
CA GLU A 40 8.96 7.70 1.28
C GLU A 40 9.45 7.26 -0.10
N ASP A 41 10.39 6.32 -0.17
CA ASP A 41 10.90 5.78 -1.43
C ASP A 41 9.78 5.09 -2.24
N VAL A 42 8.90 4.36 -1.56
CA VAL A 42 7.72 3.76 -2.19
C VAL A 42 6.73 4.83 -2.64
N ALA A 43 6.40 5.82 -1.79
CA ALA A 43 5.53 6.94 -2.15
C ALA A 43 6.05 7.67 -3.40
N HIS A 44 7.36 7.92 -3.46
CA HIS A 44 8.01 8.53 -4.61
C HIS A 44 7.89 7.66 -5.88
N LEU A 45 8.03 6.33 -5.76
CA LEU A 45 7.90 5.42 -6.89
C LEU A 45 6.46 5.37 -7.40
N VAL A 46 5.48 5.18 -6.51
CA VAL A 46 4.08 5.10 -6.91
C VAL A 46 3.55 6.44 -7.43
N GLY A 47 4.09 7.56 -6.94
CA GLY A 47 3.84 8.90 -7.48
C GLY A 47 4.28 9.08 -8.95
N LYS A 48 5.13 8.20 -9.50
CA LYS A 48 5.52 8.22 -10.93
C LYS A 48 4.59 7.42 -11.84
N LEU A 49 3.63 6.69 -11.28
CA LEU A 49 2.64 5.94 -12.06
C LEU A 49 1.76 6.89 -12.87
N SER A 50 1.36 6.46 -14.08
CA SER A 50 0.36 7.18 -14.87
C SER A 50 -1.00 7.16 -14.18
N SER A 51 -1.91 8.05 -14.56
CA SER A 51 -3.28 8.08 -14.00
C SER A 51 -3.99 6.72 -14.11
N ASP A 52 -3.86 6.03 -15.25
CA ASP A 52 -4.43 4.68 -15.44
C ASP A 52 -3.82 3.66 -14.47
N GLN A 53 -2.50 3.68 -14.29
CA GLN A 53 -1.79 2.76 -13.37
C GLN A 53 -2.13 3.04 -11.91
N ARG A 54 -2.28 4.32 -11.53
CA ARG A 54 -2.75 4.71 -10.19
C ARG A 54 -4.17 4.21 -9.95
N SER A 55 -5.06 4.37 -10.94
CA SER A 55 -6.44 3.88 -10.86
C SER A 55 -6.50 2.35 -10.73
N GLU A 56 -5.66 1.62 -11.49
CA GLU A 56 -5.54 0.16 -11.36
C GLU A 56 -5.09 -0.24 -9.95
N LEU A 57 -4.03 0.37 -9.42
CA LEU A 57 -3.51 0.07 -8.08
C LEU A 57 -4.56 0.37 -6.99
N THR A 58 -5.21 1.54 -7.05
CA THR A 58 -6.26 1.92 -6.10
C THR A 58 -7.45 0.96 -6.14
N GLY A 59 -7.86 0.51 -7.34
CA GLY A 59 -8.92 -0.49 -7.48
C GLY A 59 -8.55 -1.86 -6.89
N LEU A 60 -7.30 -2.28 -7.05
CA LEU A 60 -6.79 -3.50 -6.43
C LEU A 60 -6.76 -3.39 -4.90
N LEU A 61 -6.26 -2.28 -4.36
CA LEU A 61 -6.24 -2.01 -2.92
C LEU A 61 -7.65 -2.00 -2.32
N GLY A 62 -8.62 -1.38 -2.99
CA GLY A 62 -10.03 -1.41 -2.57
C GLY A 62 -10.64 -2.82 -2.59
N THR A 63 -10.28 -3.64 -3.58
CA THR A 63 -10.69 -5.05 -3.62
C THR A 63 -10.08 -5.85 -2.47
N MET A 64 -8.82 -5.60 -2.16
CA MET A 64 -8.11 -6.22 -1.03
C MET A 64 -8.72 -5.81 0.32
N ALA A 65 -9.00 -4.52 0.52
CA ALA A 65 -9.63 -3.99 1.72
C ALA A 65 -11.02 -4.60 1.96
N ALA A 66 -11.84 -4.70 0.91
CA ALA A 66 -13.17 -5.31 0.99
C ALA A 66 -13.13 -6.80 1.38
N ALA A 67 -12.05 -7.50 1.03
CA ALA A 67 -11.82 -8.91 1.39
C ALA A 67 -11.09 -9.10 2.73
N GLU A 68 -10.52 -8.03 3.30
CA GLU A 68 -9.75 -8.09 4.54
C GLU A 68 -10.68 -8.31 5.75
N SER A 69 -10.24 -9.19 6.67
CA SER A 69 -10.91 -9.51 7.92
C SER A 69 -10.41 -8.66 9.09
N ASP A 70 -9.12 -8.37 9.16
CA ASP A 70 -8.48 -7.54 10.19
C ASP A 70 -8.83 -6.07 9.98
N PRO A 71 -9.55 -5.43 10.92
CA PRO A 71 -9.92 -4.02 10.81
C PRO A 71 -8.72 -3.08 10.65
N ALA A 72 -7.59 -3.35 11.32
CA ALA A 72 -6.43 -2.46 11.29
C ALA A 72 -5.73 -2.54 9.92
N ARG A 73 -5.56 -3.76 9.39
CA ARG A 73 -5.03 -3.94 8.03
C ARG A 73 -5.97 -3.39 6.96
N ARG A 74 -7.30 -3.48 7.19
CA ARG A 74 -8.30 -2.87 6.29
C ARG A 74 -8.14 -1.35 6.23
N GLU A 75 -8.04 -0.69 7.38
CA GLU A 75 -7.85 0.77 7.46
C GLU A 75 -6.57 1.20 6.75
N PHE A 76 -5.47 0.47 6.93
CA PHE A 76 -4.23 0.71 6.19
C PHE A 76 -4.43 0.61 4.66
N LEU A 77 -5.10 -0.44 4.18
CA LEU A 77 -5.36 -0.61 2.74
C LEU A 77 -6.25 0.50 2.17
N GLU A 78 -7.23 0.99 2.94
CA GLU A 78 -8.11 2.09 2.56
C GLU A 78 -7.39 3.45 2.58
N GLY A 79 -6.49 3.67 3.55
CA GLY A 79 -5.68 4.88 3.67
C GLY A 79 -4.47 4.93 2.73
N PHE A 80 -4.03 3.79 2.20
CA PHE A 80 -2.85 3.68 1.33
C PHE A 80 -2.86 4.67 0.17
N PRO A 81 -3.95 4.84 -0.62
CA PRO A 81 -3.94 5.75 -1.75
C PRO A 81 -3.69 7.22 -1.34
N GLU A 82 -4.16 7.63 -0.17
CA GLU A 82 -3.93 8.97 0.36
C GLU A 82 -2.52 9.11 0.94
N GLY A 83 -2.11 8.18 1.82
CA GLY A 83 -0.81 8.21 2.49
C GLY A 83 0.39 8.15 1.53
N PHE A 84 0.21 7.53 0.35
CA PHE A 84 1.24 7.43 -0.68
C PHE A 84 1.04 8.38 -1.89
N GLY A 85 0.08 9.32 -1.81
CA GLY A 85 -0.12 10.35 -2.85
C GLY A 85 -0.61 9.82 -4.19
N LEU A 86 -1.42 8.76 -4.18
CA LEU A 86 -2.06 8.17 -5.36
C LEU A 86 -3.36 8.87 -5.77
N VAL A 87 -4.00 9.57 -4.83
CA VAL A 87 -5.15 10.44 -5.07
C VAL A 87 -4.68 11.88 -5.27
N ASP A 88 -5.34 12.60 -6.16
CA ASP A 88 -5.12 14.04 -6.27
C ASP A 88 -5.75 14.74 -5.06
N ASP A 89 -5.08 15.74 -4.49
CA ASP A 89 -5.66 16.58 -3.44
C ASP A 89 -6.97 17.20 -3.97
N PRO A 90 -8.08 17.14 -3.21
CA PRO A 90 -9.31 17.78 -3.62
C PRO A 90 -9.06 19.29 -3.78
N VAL A 91 -9.24 19.76 -5.01
CA VAL A 91 -9.17 21.18 -5.40
C VAL A 91 -10.37 21.96 -4.87
#